data_AF-A0A1L9RQ53-F1
#
_entry.id   AF-A0A1L9RQ53-F1
#
_cell.length_a   1.000
_cell.length_b   1.000
_cell.length_c   1.000
_cell.angle_alpha   90.00
_cell.angle_beta   90.00
_cell.angle_gamma   90.00
#
_symmetry.space_group_name_H-M   'P 1'
#
loop_
_entity.id
_entity.type
_entity.pdbx_description
1 polymer ?
#
loop_
_entity_poly.entity_id
_entity_poly.type
_entity_poly.pdbx_seq_one_letter_code
_entity_poly.pdbx_strand_id
1 'polypeptide(L)'
;MLLSRLIYMEELCLQDVGSTSVWSLTDTDFGSLLSHLPNLRKLVANIDLYRLGAVPLDAIANCCPMMKSIEMLFLSVDFMALKWDSRAALMLPQLKTLKVSGLGFSVQGEDRSSRYAGIHAVATIIRRHLPKLEYLDFADPDFLEDEELLEIWESMGST
;
A
#
# COMPACT_ATOMS: atom_id res chain seq x y z
N MET A 1 -30.61 3.84 5.67
CA MET A 1 -30.51 3.74 4.19
C MET A 1 -29.14 4.09 3.60
N LEU A 2 -28.19 4.70 4.34
CA LEU A 2 -26.84 4.97 3.82
C LEU A 2 -25.92 3.75 3.80
N LEU A 3 -25.97 2.89 4.84
CA LEU A 3 -25.17 1.66 4.93
C LEU A 3 -25.38 0.70 3.75
N SER A 4 -26.63 0.59 3.26
CA SER A 4 -26.96 -0.24 2.10
C SER A 4 -26.36 0.25 0.78
N ARG A 5 -25.94 1.52 0.69
CA ARG A 5 -25.25 2.06 -0.51
C ARG A 5 -23.74 1.84 -0.46
N LEU A 6 -23.16 1.84 0.75
CA LEU A 6 -21.72 1.66 0.94
C LEU A 6 -21.25 0.24 0.58
N ILE A 7 -22.08 -0.78 0.81
CA ILE A 7 -21.74 -2.18 0.46
C ILE A 7 -21.48 -2.36 -1.04
N TYR A 8 -22.12 -1.57 -1.91
CA TYR A 8 -21.93 -1.66 -3.36
C TYR A 8 -20.83 -0.76 -3.90
N MET A 9 -20.17 0.01 -3.02
CA MET A 9 -19.14 0.94 -3.44
C MET A 9 -17.88 0.17 -3.83
N GLU A 10 -17.52 0.23 -5.11
CA GLU A 10 -16.34 -0.43 -5.64
C GLU A 10 -15.10 0.49 -5.67
N GLU A 11 -15.31 1.80 -5.55
CA GLU A 11 -14.23 2.79 -5.56
C GLU A 11 -14.39 3.79 -4.41
N LEU A 12 -13.30 4.04 -3.68
CA LEU A 12 -13.22 5.04 -2.63
C LEU A 12 -12.08 6.00 -2.96
N CYS A 13 -12.41 7.28 -3.02
CA CYS A 13 -11.45 8.36 -3.24
C CYS A 13 -11.45 9.27 -2.01
N LEU A 14 -10.36 9.26 -1.25
CA LEU A 14 -10.08 10.17 -0.15
C LEU A 14 -9.10 11.22 -0.68
N GLN A 15 -9.59 12.43 -0.90
CA GLN A 15 -8.77 13.55 -1.36
C GLN A 15 -8.92 14.71 -0.39
N ASP A 16 -7.81 15.40 -0.11
CA ASP A 16 -7.89 16.68 0.58
C ASP A 16 -8.45 17.72 -0.39
N VAL A 17 -9.59 18.31 -0.04
CA VAL A 17 -10.30 19.31 -0.85
C VAL A 17 -9.86 20.74 -0.50
N GLY A 18 -8.65 20.92 0.04
CA GLY A 18 -8.06 22.23 0.29
C GLY A 18 -8.66 22.96 1.49
N SER A 19 -9.26 22.22 2.42
CA SER A 19 -9.71 22.75 3.70
C SER A 19 -8.69 22.32 4.75
N THR A 20 -8.20 23.25 5.56
CA THR A 20 -7.19 23.09 6.64
C THR A 20 -7.47 22.01 7.69
N SER A 21 -8.49 21.18 7.50
CA SER A 21 -8.79 19.97 8.24
C SER A 21 -7.79 18.87 7.90
N VAL A 22 -6.75 18.75 8.72
CA VAL A 22 -5.93 17.54 8.80
C VAL A 22 -6.86 16.37 9.15
N TRP A 23 -6.99 15.41 8.24
CA TRP A 23 -7.74 14.19 8.50
C TRP A 23 -6.96 13.34 9.50
N SER A 24 -7.34 13.40 10.79
CA SER A 24 -6.73 12.53 11.80
C SER A 24 -7.40 11.15 11.79
N LEU A 25 -7.20 10.38 10.72
CA LEU A 25 -7.69 9.01 10.65
C LEU A 25 -6.70 8.10 11.39
N THR A 26 -7.18 7.38 12.40
CA THR A 26 -6.38 6.34 13.06
C THR A 26 -6.50 5.00 12.31
N ASP A 27 -5.59 4.06 12.57
CA ASP A 27 -5.65 2.71 12.00
C ASP A 27 -7.02 2.03 12.28
N THR A 28 -7.57 2.26 13.48
CA THR A 28 -8.88 1.76 13.89
C THR A 28 -10.01 2.38 13.07
N ASP A 29 -9.97 3.70 12.85
CA ASP A 29 -10.99 4.40 12.07
C ASP A 29 -10.96 3.95 10.60
N PHE A 30 -9.76 3.79 10.04
CA PHE A 30 -9.56 3.31 8.68
C PHE A 30 -10.08 1.86 8.53
N GLY A 31 -9.74 0.96 9.45
CA GLY A 31 -10.27 -0.40 9.45
C GLY A 31 -11.80 -0.45 9.60
N SER A 32 -12.38 0.37 10.47
CA SER A 32 -13.83 0.47 10.62
C SER A 32 -14.50 0.96 9.34
N LEU A 33 -13.92 1.96 8.66
CA LEU A 33 -14.43 2.44 7.38
C LEU A 33 -14.45 1.32 6.32
N LEU A 34 -13.33 0.61 6.16
CA LEU A 34 -13.20 -0.47 5.18
C LEU A 34 -14.13 -1.65 5.48
N SER A 35 -14.44 -1.93 6.74
CA SER A 35 -15.38 -2.99 7.13
C SER A 35 -16.79 -2.80 6.55
N HIS A 36 -17.15 -1.56 6.19
CA HIS A 36 -18.41 -1.23 5.54
C HIS A 36 -18.35 -1.28 4.00
N LEU A 37 -17.17 -1.54 3.44
CA LEU A 37 -16.86 -1.50 2.01
C LEU A 37 -16.28 -2.85 1.50
N PRO A 38 -16.95 -4.00 1.73
CA PRO A 38 -16.39 -5.31 1.41
C PRO A 38 -16.16 -5.56 -0.09
N ASN A 39 -16.85 -4.81 -0.96
CA ASN A 39 -16.73 -4.91 -2.41
C ASN A 39 -15.77 -3.88 -3.01
N LEU A 40 -15.01 -3.15 -2.17
CA LEU A 40 -14.06 -2.15 -2.64
C LEU A 40 -12.97 -2.80 -3.50
N ARG A 41 -12.79 -2.28 -4.71
CA ARG A 41 -11.80 -2.74 -5.71
C ARG A 41 -10.71 -1.72 -5.97
N LYS A 42 -11.01 -0.44 -5.74
CA LYS A 42 -10.08 0.66 -5.93
C LYS A 42 -10.10 1.59 -4.73
N LEU A 43 -8.93 1.86 -4.19
CA LEU A 43 -8.72 2.86 -3.16
C LEU A 43 -7.72 3.89 -3.67
N VAL A 44 -8.12 5.17 -3.65
CA VAL A 44 -7.22 6.30 -3.87
C VAL A 44 -7.27 7.15 -2.61
N ALA A 45 -6.16 7.28 -1.90
CA ALA A 45 -6.03 8.10 -0.72
C ALA A 45 -4.86 9.09 -0.89
N ASN A 46 -5.22 10.32 -1.26
CA ASN A 46 -4.31 11.45 -1.40
C ASN A 46 -4.56 12.43 -0.26
N ILE A 47 -4.58 11.90 0.96
CA ILE A 47 -4.67 12.66 2.20
C ILE A 47 -3.43 12.33 3.02
N ASP A 48 -2.96 13.28 3.84
CA ASP A 48 -1.82 13.06 4.72
C ASP A 48 -2.20 12.04 5.81
N LEU A 49 -1.66 10.82 5.68
CA LEU A 49 -1.93 9.68 6.55
C LEU A 49 -0.76 9.42 7.49
N TYR A 50 -0.03 10.47 7.90
CA TYR A 50 1.13 10.40 8.80
C TYR A 50 0.92 9.63 10.13
N ARG A 51 -0.33 9.33 10.51
CA ARG A 51 -0.66 8.52 11.71
C ARG A 51 -1.00 7.07 11.42
N LEU A 52 -1.18 6.71 10.15
CA LEU A 52 -1.41 5.33 9.77
C LEU A 52 -0.06 4.64 9.61
N GLY A 53 0.15 3.56 10.36
CA GLY A 53 1.39 2.79 10.32
C GLY A 53 1.40 1.80 9.16
N ALA A 54 1.97 0.61 9.39
CA ALA A 54 1.87 -0.52 8.46
C ALA A 54 0.45 -1.13 8.37
N VAL A 55 -0.41 -0.83 9.34
CA VAL A 55 -1.75 -1.43 9.52
C VAL A 55 -2.75 -1.22 8.36
N PRO A 56 -2.68 -0.18 7.51
CA PRO A 56 -3.65 0.02 6.42
C PRO A 56 -3.70 -1.13 5.42
N LEU A 57 -2.56 -1.71 5.04
CA LEU A 57 -2.56 -2.84 4.10
C LEU A 57 -3.18 -4.10 4.73
N ASP A 58 -2.94 -4.32 6.03
CA ASP A 58 -3.59 -5.40 6.78
C ASP A 58 -5.11 -5.19 6.84
N ALA A 59 -5.56 -3.96 7.10
CA ALA A 59 -6.98 -3.63 7.12
C ALA A 59 -7.63 -3.84 5.75
N ILE A 60 -6.97 -3.41 4.67
CA ILE A 60 -7.46 -3.62 3.29
C ILE A 60 -7.52 -5.11 2.96
N ALA A 61 -6.50 -5.90 3.31
CA ALA A 61 -6.48 -7.33 3.08
C ALA A 61 -7.63 -8.05 3.79
N ASN A 62 -7.92 -7.66 5.03
CA ASN A 62 -8.98 -8.29 5.84
C ASN A 62 -10.40 -7.84 5.43
N CYS A 63 -10.58 -6.57 5.07
CA CYS A 63 -11.90 -6.02 4.78
C CYS A 63 -12.27 -6.06 3.30
N CYS A 64 -11.29 -5.99 2.39
CA CYS A 64 -11.50 -5.80 0.95
C CYS A 64 -10.69 -6.83 0.14
N PRO A 65 -10.98 -8.15 0.24
CA PRO A 65 -10.18 -9.20 -0.39
C PRO A 65 -10.19 -9.19 -1.94
N MET A 66 -11.10 -8.41 -2.54
CA MET A 66 -11.24 -8.23 -3.99
C MET A 66 -10.53 -6.98 -4.53
N MET A 67 -9.70 -6.34 -3.70
CA MET A 67 -8.95 -5.14 -4.05
C MET A 67 -8.06 -5.39 -5.27
N LYS A 68 -8.10 -4.46 -6.23
CA LYS A 68 -7.34 -4.50 -7.49
C LYS A 68 -6.33 -3.36 -7.60
N SER A 69 -6.65 -2.19 -7.05
CA SER A 69 -5.82 -1.00 -7.15
C SER A 69 -5.80 -0.23 -5.84
N ILE A 70 -4.60 0.05 -5.35
CA ILE A 70 -4.35 0.88 -4.17
C ILE A 70 -3.40 1.99 -4.59
N GLU A 71 -3.80 3.23 -4.33
CA GLU A 71 -2.96 4.42 -4.48
C GLU A 71 -3.02 5.21 -3.17
N MET A 72 -1.91 5.32 -2.46
CA MET A 72 -1.78 6.03 -1.18
C MET A 72 -0.54 6.93 -1.21
N LEU A 73 -0.70 8.17 -1.68
CA LEU A 73 0.41 9.09 -2.01
C LEU A 73 0.97 9.90 -0.84
N PHE A 74 0.49 9.67 0.38
CA PHE A 74 1.10 10.22 1.60
C PHE A 74 1.08 9.22 2.75
N LEU A 75 1.38 7.95 2.45
CA LEU A 75 1.48 6.86 3.42
C LEU A 75 2.86 6.20 3.28
N SER A 76 3.64 6.30 4.36
CA SER A 76 4.87 5.51 4.50
C SER A 76 4.49 4.12 5.00
N VAL A 77 4.63 3.11 4.15
CA VAL A 77 4.34 1.73 4.53
C VAL A 77 5.64 1.03 4.89
N ASP A 78 5.78 0.63 6.15
CA ASP A 78 6.85 -0.28 6.55
C ASP A 78 6.47 -1.72 6.19
N PHE A 79 6.88 -2.14 4.99
CA PHE A 79 6.69 -3.50 4.52
C PHE A 79 7.45 -4.52 5.36
N MET A 80 8.48 -4.16 6.13
CA MET A 80 9.20 -5.14 6.96
C MET A 80 8.48 -5.37 8.30
N ALA A 81 7.78 -4.36 8.81
CA ALA A 81 6.94 -4.48 10.01
C ALA A 81 5.59 -5.17 9.77
N LEU A 82 5.16 -5.29 8.51
CA LEU A 82 3.94 -6.03 8.14
C LEU A 82 4.05 -7.50 8.57
N LYS A 83 2.98 -8.01 9.18
CA LYS A 83 2.91 -9.42 9.58
C LYS A 83 2.58 -10.27 8.35
N TRP A 84 3.58 -10.52 7.52
CA TRP A 84 3.51 -11.52 6.45
C TRP A 84 3.48 -12.92 7.06
N ASP A 85 2.34 -13.32 7.62
CA ASP A 85 2.20 -14.69 8.07
C ASP A 85 2.32 -15.61 6.85
N SER A 86 3.48 -16.25 6.72
CA SER A 86 3.83 -17.18 5.66
C SER A 86 2.83 -18.34 5.47
N ARG A 87 1.94 -18.57 6.46
CA ARG A 87 0.87 -19.58 6.42
C ARG A 87 -0.49 -19.02 5.98
N ALA A 88 -0.68 -17.70 6.05
CA ALA A 88 -1.86 -17.02 5.55
C ALA A 88 -1.64 -16.65 4.08
N ALA A 89 -2.58 -17.06 3.24
CA ALA A 89 -2.56 -16.82 1.82
C ALA A 89 -2.41 -15.32 1.50
N LEU A 90 -1.74 -15.05 0.38
CA LEU A 90 -1.86 -13.86 -0.46
C LEU A 90 -2.75 -12.77 0.15
N MET A 91 -2.15 -11.74 0.75
CA MET A 91 -2.91 -10.71 1.45
C MET A 91 -3.92 -10.02 0.52
N LEU A 92 -3.53 -9.82 -0.74
CA LEU A 92 -4.37 -9.18 -1.76
C LEU A 92 -4.22 -9.94 -3.08
N PRO A 93 -4.90 -11.10 -3.26
CA PRO A 93 -4.66 -12.02 -4.37
C PRO A 93 -5.09 -11.49 -5.74
N GLN A 94 -5.82 -10.36 -5.76
CA GLN A 94 -6.30 -9.71 -6.98
C GLN A 94 -5.64 -8.34 -7.22
N LEU A 95 -4.71 -7.92 -6.36
CA LEU A 95 -4.06 -6.62 -6.49
C LEU A 95 -3.18 -6.61 -7.74
N LYS A 96 -3.45 -5.65 -8.62
CA LYS A 96 -2.72 -5.40 -9.86
C LYS A 96 -1.88 -4.13 -9.79
N THR A 97 -2.35 -3.15 -9.04
CA THR A 97 -1.73 -1.83 -8.96
C THR A 97 -1.52 -1.45 -7.50
N LEU A 98 -0.27 -1.15 -7.14
CA LEU A 98 0.10 -0.63 -5.83
C LEU A 98 0.97 0.61 -6.01
N LYS A 99 0.48 1.75 -5.57
CA LYS A 99 1.22 3.00 -5.56
C LYS A 99 1.25 3.55 -4.14
N VAL A 100 2.43 3.68 -3.56
CA VAL A 100 2.64 4.16 -2.20
C VAL A 100 3.79 5.15 -2.20
N SER A 101 3.80 6.11 -1.29
CA SER A 101 4.68 7.28 -1.32
C SER A 101 5.97 7.12 -0.53
N GLY A 102 6.26 5.89 -0.14
CA GLY A 102 7.48 5.55 0.57
C GLY A 102 7.43 4.13 1.07
N LEU A 103 8.56 3.46 0.95
CA LEU A 103 8.85 2.28 1.74
C LEU A 103 9.44 2.81 3.04
N GLY A 104 8.79 2.53 4.17
CA GLY A 104 9.14 3.04 5.50
C GLY A 104 10.48 2.53 6.04
N PHE A 105 11.52 2.46 5.22
CA PHE A 105 12.89 2.24 5.65
C PHE A 105 13.33 3.46 6.44
N SER A 106 13.75 3.25 7.69
CA SER A 106 14.44 4.28 8.46
C SER A 106 15.84 4.50 7.88
N VAL A 107 15.95 5.12 6.71
CA VAL A 107 17.22 5.42 6.04
C VAL A 107 17.82 6.72 6.59
N GLN A 108 18.01 6.83 7.89
CA GLN A 108 18.92 7.86 8.40
C GLN A 108 20.33 7.28 8.47
N GLY A 109 21.14 7.59 7.45
CA GLY A 109 22.58 7.34 7.43
C GLY A 109 23.05 6.07 6.71
N GLU A 110 22.17 5.37 6.00
CA GLU A 110 22.53 4.15 5.26
C GLU A 110 23.13 4.45 3.88
N ASP A 111 24.23 3.75 3.57
CA ASP A 111 24.87 3.78 2.26
C ASP A 111 23.94 3.23 1.16
N ARG A 112 24.30 3.51 -0.10
CA ARG A 112 23.51 3.12 -1.28
C ARG A 112 23.27 1.61 -1.35
N SER A 113 24.24 0.81 -0.88
CA SER A 113 24.16 -0.65 -0.86
C SER A 113 23.14 -1.19 0.14
N SER A 114 23.04 -0.58 1.32
CA SER A 114 22.08 -0.97 2.36
C SER A 114 20.64 -0.68 1.92
N ARG A 115 20.42 0.47 1.26
CA ARG A 115 19.12 0.80 0.63
C ARG A 115 18.72 -0.23 -0.43
N TYR A 116 19.63 -0.59 -1.33
CA TYR A 116 19.38 -1.60 -2.37
C TYR A 116 18.97 -2.95 -1.76
N ALA A 117 19.65 -3.39 -0.69
CA ALA A 117 19.32 -4.62 0.01
C ALA A 117 17.92 -4.58 0.65
N GLY A 118 17.54 -3.44 1.26
CA GLY A 118 16.21 -3.23 1.80
C GLY A 118 15.12 -3.31 0.73
N ILE A 119 15.32 -2.63 -0.40
CA ILE A 119 14.36 -2.62 -1.52
C ILE A 119 14.21 -4.02 -2.11
N HIS A 120 15.30 -4.75 -2.30
CA HIS A 120 15.26 -6.13 -2.77
C HIS A 120 14.49 -7.06 -1.81
N ALA A 121 14.66 -6.88 -0.49
CA ALA A 121 13.89 -7.63 0.51
C ALA A 121 12.39 -7.32 0.39
N VAL A 122 12.02 -6.05 0.25
CA VAL A 122 10.62 -5.64 0.08
C VAL A 122 10.03 -6.14 -1.24
N ALA A 123 10.75 -6.04 -2.35
CA ALA A 123 10.30 -6.57 -3.64
C ALA A 123 10.07 -8.09 -3.57
N THR A 124 10.93 -8.81 -2.84
CA THR A 124 10.77 -10.27 -2.58
C THR A 124 9.48 -10.56 -1.82
N ILE A 125 9.20 -9.79 -0.77
CA ILE A 125 7.99 -9.89 0.02
C ILE A 125 6.74 -9.59 -0.82
N ILE A 126 6.77 -8.48 -1.58
CA ILE A 126 5.68 -8.05 -2.45
C ILE A 126 5.34 -9.15 -3.45
N ARG A 127 6.32 -9.69 -4.18
CA ARG A 127 6.08 -10.76 -5.16
C ARG A 127 5.48 -12.01 -4.52
N ARG A 128 5.95 -12.38 -3.33
CA ARG A 128 5.46 -13.55 -2.61
C ARG A 128 3.99 -13.41 -2.18
N HIS A 129 3.56 -12.20 -1.80
CA HIS A 129 2.24 -11.98 -1.21
C HIS A 129 1.23 -11.28 -2.15
N LEU A 130 1.72 -10.71 -3.25
CA LEU A 130 0.96 -9.97 -4.27
C LEU A 130 1.28 -10.51 -5.68
N PRO A 131 0.94 -11.78 -5.99
CA PRO A 131 1.40 -12.48 -7.19
C PRO A 131 0.78 -11.96 -8.50
N LYS A 132 -0.25 -11.12 -8.43
CA LYS A 132 -0.89 -10.50 -9.60
C LYS A 132 -0.48 -9.03 -9.78
N LEU A 133 0.49 -8.55 -9.00
CA LEU A 133 0.91 -7.16 -9.08
C LEU A 133 1.61 -6.91 -10.42
N GLU A 134 0.98 -6.07 -11.23
CA GLU A 134 1.42 -5.68 -12.58
C GLU A 134 2.13 -4.32 -12.54
N TYR A 135 1.78 -3.46 -11.58
CA TYR A 135 2.34 -2.13 -11.43
C TYR A 135 2.63 -1.82 -9.95
N LEU A 136 3.88 -1.42 -9.70
CA LEU A 136 4.38 -1.00 -8.40
C LEU A 136 5.08 0.34 -8.55
N ASP A 137 4.64 1.33 -7.79
CA ASP A 137 5.21 2.67 -7.79
C ASP A 137 5.46 3.12 -6.34
N PHE A 138 6.71 3.46 -6.08
CA PHE A 138 7.15 4.10 -4.86
C PHE A 138 7.27 5.59 -5.17
N ALA A 139 6.18 6.33 -4.94
CA ALA A 139 6.05 7.75 -5.19
C ALA A 139 6.85 8.59 -4.18
N ASP A 140 8.14 8.29 -4.05
CA ASP A 140 9.12 9.01 -3.26
C ASP A 140 10.22 9.53 -4.21
N PRO A 141 10.27 10.84 -4.46
CA PRO A 141 11.20 11.44 -5.42
C PRO A 141 12.67 11.35 -4.99
N ASP A 142 12.95 11.03 -3.72
CA ASP A 142 14.30 10.98 -3.17
C ASP A 142 14.87 9.55 -3.09
N PHE A 143 14.09 8.53 -3.49
CA PHE A 143 14.39 7.14 -3.15
C PHE A 143 15.33 6.43 -4.14
N LEU A 144 14.97 6.41 -5.43
CA LEU A 144 15.73 5.86 -6.55
C LEU A 144 15.22 6.47 -7.85
N GLU A 145 16.05 6.51 -8.90
CA GLU A 145 15.55 6.81 -10.24
C GLU A 145 14.68 5.63 -10.74
N ASP A 146 13.62 5.91 -11.52
CA ASP A 146 12.67 4.90 -12.02
C ASP A 146 13.36 3.68 -12.68
N GLU A 147 14.53 3.90 -13.29
CA GLU A 147 15.36 2.87 -13.92
C GLU A 147 15.94 1.86 -12.91
N GLU A 148 16.41 2.31 -11.74
CA GLU A 148 16.99 1.43 -10.71
C GLU A 148 15.90 0.50 -10.11
N LEU A 149 14.68 1.01 -9.94
CA LEU A 149 13.53 0.21 -9.49
C LEU A 149 13.11 -0.84 -10.53
N LEU A 150 13.11 -0.46 -11.81
CA LEU A 150 12.79 -1.36 -12.91
C LEU A 150 13.83 -2.49 -13.00
N GLU A 151 15.11 -2.19 -12.88
CA GLU A 151 16.18 -3.21 -12.86
C GLU A 151 16.02 -4.21 -11.71
N ILE A 152 15.70 -3.73 -10.50
CA ILE A 152 15.41 -4.62 -9.36
C ILE A 152 14.19 -5.50 -9.67
N TRP A 153 13.12 -4.91 -10.22
CA TRP A 153 11.92 -5.65 -10.54
C TRP A 153 12.13 -6.70 -11.63
N GLU A 154 12.89 -6.38 -12.67
CA GLU A 154 13.21 -7.29 -13.79
C GLU A 154 14.22 -8.38 -13.41
N SER A 155 15.25 -8.03 -12.64
CA SER A 155 16.28 -8.99 -12.19
C SER A 155 15.71 -10.11 -11.33
N MET A 156 14.57 -9.88 -10.68
CA MET A 156 13.86 -10.88 -9.90
C MET A 156 13.09 -11.90 -10.77
N GLY A 157 13.06 -11.73 -12.09
CA GLY A 157 12.52 -12.67 -13.07
C GLY A 157 11.06 -12.40 -13.43
N SER A 158 10.75 -12.26 -14.70
CA SER A 158 9.37 -12.23 -15.22
C SER A 158 8.75 -13.61 -15.08
N THR A 159 7.59 -13.72 -14.42
CA THR A 159 6.73 -14.91 -14.54
C THR A 159 6.12 -15.01 -15.92
#